data_AF-A0A2N3E343-F1
#
_entry.id   AF-A0A2N3E343-F1
#
_cell.length_a   1.000
_cell.length_b   1.000
_cell.length_c   1.000
_cell.angle_alpha   90.00
_cell.angle_beta   90.00
_cell.angle_gamma   90.00
#
_symmetry.space_group_name_H-M   'P 1'
#
loop_
_entity.id
_entity.type
_entity.pdbx_description
1 polymer ?
#
loop_
_entity_poly.entity_id
_entity_poly.type
_entity_poly.pdbx_seq_one_letter_code
_entity_poly.pdbx_strand_id
1 'polypeptide(L)'
;VYTTEKFRTDNPKTYDAFVDAFTEASAWIGENPEAAADTYIRVTGSKLDRALILSILTDERFTFDPTPRNTEALAHFLHDVGALKNRPETWRDYFFDTIHDQKGS
;
A
#
# COMPACT_ATOMS: atom_id res chain seq x y z
N VAL A 1 -2.12 1.17 3.38
CA VAL A 1 -3.17 2.01 4.03
C VAL A 1 -4.06 1.10 4.86
N TYR A 2 -4.68 1.57 5.94
CA TYR A 2 -5.56 0.77 6.81
C TYR A 2 -6.86 1.53 7.14
N THR A 3 -7.94 0.79 7.42
CA THR A 3 -9.20 1.32 7.96
C THR A 3 -9.91 0.25 8.79
N THR A 4 -10.99 0.61 9.48
CA THR A 4 -11.81 -0.32 10.25
C THR A 4 -12.83 -1.01 9.35
N GLU A 5 -13.19 -2.26 9.69
CA GLU A 5 -14.29 -2.98 9.03
C GLU A 5 -15.59 -2.18 9.09
N LYS A 6 -15.92 -1.61 10.25
CA LYS A 6 -17.10 -0.76 10.43
C LYS A 6 -17.16 0.38 9.42
N PHE A 7 -16.06 1.12 9.23
CA PHE A 7 -16.05 2.23 8.27
C PHE A 7 -16.31 1.75 6.84
N ARG A 8 -15.68 0.66 6.42
CA ARG A 8 -15.91 0.05 5.10
C ARG A 8 -17.37 -0.35 4.91
N THR A 9 -17.94 -1.06 5.88
CA THR A 9 -19.33 -1.55 5.82
C THR A 9 -20.33 -0.40 5.83
N ASP A 10 -20.09 0.64 6.62
CA ASP A 10 -20.99 1.80 6.70
C ASP A 10 -20.83 2.76 5.50
N ASN A 11 -19.68 2.73 4.81
CA ASN A 11 -19.34 3.68 3.74
C ASN A 11 -18.77 2.99 2.49
N PRO A 12 -19.47 1.99 1.90
CA PRO A 12 -18.90 1.15 0.84
C PRO A 12 -18.47 1.98 -0.37
N LYS A 13 -19.30 2.93 -0.81
CA LYS A 13 -18.97 3.81 -1.97
C LYS A 13 -17.71 4.65 -1.75
N THR A 14 -17.54 5.18 -0.54
CA THR A 14 -16.36 6.00 -0.21
C THR A 14 -15.11 5.15 -0.15
N TYR A 15 -15.24 3.95 0.41
CA TYR A 15 -14.16 2.98 0.46
C TYR A 15 -13.73 2.53 -0.95
N ASP A 16 -14.69 2.16 -1.81
CA ASP A 16 -14.41 1.73 -3.18
C ASP A 16 -13.73 2.86 -3.98
N ALA A 17 -14.29 4.07 -3.95
CA ALA A 17 -13.71 5.22 -4.62
C ALA A 17 -12.28 5.54 -4.13
N PHE A 18 -11.99 5.31 -2.85
CA PHE A 18 -10.65 5.48 -2.32
C PHE A 18 -9.68 4.39 -2.83
N VAL A 19 -10.10 3.12 -2.85
CA VAL A 19 -9.27 2.02 -3.35
C VAL A 19 -8.98 2.18 -4.84
N ASP A 20 -9.98 2.58 -5.63
CA ASP A 20 -9.83 2.87 -7.06
C ASP A 20 -8.84 4.01 -7.27
N ALA A 21 -9.02 5.15 -6.58
CA ALA A 21 -8.12 6.30 -6.69
C ALA A 21 -6.69 5.98 -6.21
N PHE A 22 -6.54 5.14 -5.18
CA PHE A 22 -5.23 4.69 -4.72
C PHE A 22 -4.54 3.84 -5.78
N THR A 23 -5.26 2.92 -6.41
CA THR A 23 -4.75 2.05 -7.48
C THR A 23 -4.35 2.86 -8.72
N GLU A 24 -5.20 3.82 -9.12
CA GLU A 24 -4.91 4.75 -10.21
C GLU A 24 -3.64 5.57 -9.92
N ALA A 25 -3.51 6.10 -8.71
CA ALA A 25 -2.33 6.87 -8.31
C ALA A 25 -1.05 6.01 -8.32
N SER A 26 -1.10 4.77 -7.83
CA SER A 26 0.04 3.84 -7.86
C SER A 26 0.50 3.55 -9.28
N ALA A 27 -0.42 3.31 -10.21
CA ALA A 27 -0.11 3.11 -11.63
C ALA A 27 0.50 4.39 -12.25
N TRP A 28 -0.14 5.54 -12.01
CA TRP A 28 0.32 6.83 -12.53
C TRP A 28 1.74 7.19 -12.05
N ILE A 29 2.08 6.90 -10.78
CA ILE A 29 3.43 7.12 -10.24
C ILE A 29 4.47 6.28 -10.99
N GLY A 30 4.17 5.01 -11.26
CA GLY A 30 5.07 4.12 -12.00
C GLY A 30 5.29 4.56 -13.45
N GLU A 31 4.26 5.11 -14.09
CA GLU A 31 4.33 5.63 -15.46
C GLU A 31 4.95 7.03 -15.55
N ASN A 32 4.84 7.84 -14.48
CA ASN A 32 5.20 9.26 -14.48
C ASN A 32 6.08 9.65 -13.28
N PRO A 33 7.25 9.00 -13.05
CA PRO A 33 8.05 9.20 -11.84
C PRO A 33 8.56 10.64 -11.68
N GLU A 34 8.86 11.33 -12.78
CA GLU A 34 9.24 12.75 -12.75
C GLU A 34 8.12 13.65 -12.27
N ALA A 35 6.92 13.52 -12.87
CA ALA A 35 5.76 14.30 -12.48
C ALA A 35 5.30 13.97 -11.05
N ALA A 36 5.48 12.72 -10.62
CA ALA A 36 5.23 12.28 -9.25
C ALA A 36 6.19 12.95 -8.25
N ALA A 37 7.50 13.04 -8.57
CA ALA A 37 8.46 13.77 -7.74
C ALA A 37 8.10 15.25 -7.60
N ASP A 38 7.76 15.90 -8.72
CA ASP A 38 7.36 17.31 -8.74
C ASP A 38 6.06 17.54 -7.95
N THR A 39 5.10 16.63 -8.09
CA THR A 39 3.84 16.67 -7.33
C THR A 39 4.08 16.50 -5.84
N TYR A 40 4.91 15.55 -5.43
CA TYR A 40 5.26 15.35 -4.03
C TYR A 40 5.87 16.61 -3.41
N ILE A 41 6.85 17.24 -4.07
CA ILE A 41 7.48 18.48 -3.59
C ILE A 41 6.45 19.59 -3.46
N ARG A 42 5.64 19.81 -4.50
CA ARG A 42 4.62 20.88 -4.53
C ARG A 42 3.57 20.70 -3.44
N VAL A 43 3.03 19.49 -3.27
CA VAL A 43 1.92 19.22 -2.34
C VAL A 43 2.39 19.20 -0.89
N THR A 44 3.58 18.65 -0.63
CA THR A 44 4.10 18.52 0.75
C THR A 44 4.94 19.72 1.21
N GLY A 45 5.38 20.58 0.28
CA GLY A 45 6.35 21.63 0.58
C GLY A 45 7.73 21.07 0.94
N SER A 46 8.07 19.86 0.47
CA SER A 46 9.32 19.18 0.79
C SER A 46 10.54 20.01 0.36
N LYS A 47 11.57 20.00 1.22
CA LYS A 47 12.88 20.60 0.95
C LYS A 47 13.93 19.57 0.50
N LEU A 48 13.51 18.32 0.30
CA LEU A 48 14.38 17.27 -0.19
C LEU A 48 14.78 17.57 -1.64
N ASP A 49 15.99 17.13 -2.01
CA ASP A 49 16.44 17.21 -3.39
C ASP A 49 15.49 16.40 -4.30
N ARG A 50 15.05 17.01 -5.40
CA ARG A 50 14.23 16.35 -6.42
C ARG A 50 14.91 15.08 -6.95
N ALA A 51 16.23 15.11 -7.14
CA ALA A 51 16.98 13.96 -7.62
C ALA A 51 16.96 12.78 -6.63
N LEU A 52 16.93 13.06 -5.32
CA LEU A 52 16.77 12.03 -4.29
C LEU A 52 15.36 11.43 -4.32
N ILE A 53 14.32 12.24 -4.48
CA ILE A 53 12.94 11.73 -4.57
C ILE A 53 12.80 10.88 -5.83
N LEU A 54 13.27 11.37 -6.97
CA LEU A 54 13.22 10.65 -8.23
C LEU A 54 13.97 9.32 -8.16
N SER A 55 15.15 9.29 -7.52
CA SER A 55 15.91 8.04 -7.40
C SER A 55 15.16 6.98 -6.60
N ILE A 56 14.38 7.36 -5.58
CA ILE A 56 13.51 6.43 -4.83
C ILE A 56 12.36 5.93 -5.72
N LEU A 57 11.73 6.82 -6.50
CA LEU A 57 10.60 6.46 -7.36
C LEU A 57 11.00 5.52 -8.51
N THR A 58 12.23 5.62 -9.00
CA THR A 58 12.75 4.79 -10.09
C THR A 58 13.51 3.54 -9.64
N ASP A 59 13.74 3.38 -8.34
CA ASP A 59 14.46 2.24 -7.79
C ASP A 59 13.51 1.06 -7.60
N GLU A 60 13.78 -0.05 -8.30
CA GLU A 60 12.96 -1.26 -8.33
C GLU A 60 12.75 -1.92 -6.96
N ARG A 61 13.59 -1.58 -5.97
CA ARG A 61 13.43 -2.04 -4.58
C ARG A 61 12.23 -1.37 -3.89
N PHE A 62 11.76 -0.24 -4.41
CA PHE A 62 10.62 0.49 -3.92
C PHE A 62 9.44 0.35 -4.88
N THR A 63 8.25 0.26 -4.32
CA THR A 63 7.01 0.11 -5.07
C THR A 63 5.89 0.68 -4.22
N PHE A 64 5.01 1.43 -4.87
CA PHE A 64 3.82 2.04 -4.26
C PHE A 64 2.55 1.26 -4.59
N ASP A 65 2.71 0.07 -5.16
CA ASP A 65 1.61 -0.83 -5.52
C ASP A 65 0.85 -1.33 -4.27
N PRO A 66 -0.50 -1.43 -4.32
CA PRO A 66 -1.32 -1.85 -3.19
C PRO A 66 -1.14 -3.32 -2.77
N THR A 67 -0.47 -4.15 -3.58
CA THR A 67 -0.29 -5.58 -3.33
C THR A 67 0.52 -5.81 -2.06
N PRO A 68 0.00 -6.59 -1.09
CA PRO A 68 0.76 -6.97 0.10
C PRO A 68 2.00 -7.76 -0.29
N ARG A 69 3.18 -7.39 0.21
CA ARG A 69 4.44 -8.11 -0.04
C ARG A 69 5.08 -8.55 1.27
N ASN A 70 5.46 -9.82 1.36
CA ASN A 70 6.15 -10.43 2.50
C ASN A 70 5.43 -10.24 3.86
N THR A 71 4.11 -10.06 3.85
CA THR A 71 3.34 -9.84 5.08
C THR A 71 3.02 -11.15 5.80
N GLU A 72 2.87 -12.27 5.08
CA GLU A 72 2.58 -13.58 5.69
C GLU A 72 3.76 -14.06 6.54
N ALA A 73 4.98 -13.97 6.02
CA ALA A 73 6.18 -14.35 6.77
C ALA A 73 6.31 -13.55 8.07
N LEU A 74 6.02 -12.24 8.01
CA LEU A 74 5.98 -11.40 9.19
C LEU A 74 4.88 -11.84 10.16
N ALA A 75 3.68 -12.14 9.68
CA ALA A 75 2.57 -12.57 10.51
C ALA A 75 2.84 -13.93 11.17
N HIS A 76 3.49 -14.86 10.47
CA HIS A 76 3.93 -16.14 11.04
C HIS A 76 4.98 -15.91 12.12
N PHE A 77 5.99 -15.07 11.86
CA PHE A 77 6.99 -14.72 12.87
C PHE A 77 6.35 -14.09 14.11
N LEU A 78 5.41 -13.16 13.94
CA LEU A 78 4.71 -12.51 15.05
C LEU A 78 3.89 -13.51 15.86
N HIS A 79 3.32 -14.54 15.24
CA HIS A 79 2.68 -15.64 15.97
C HIS A 79 3.71 -16.49 16.73
N ASP A 80 4.82 -16.85 16.10
CA ASP A 80 5.85 -17.71 16.69
C ASP A 80 6.50 -17.10 17.94
N VAL A 81 6.61 -15.77 17.98
CA VAL A 81 7.11 -15.02 19.16
C VAL A 81 6.00 -14.65 20.16
N GLY A 82 4.76 -15.10 19.93
CA GLY A 82 3.61 -14.89 20.83
C GLY A 82 2.98 -13.51 20.77
N ALA A 83 3.36 -12.65 19.82
CA ALA A 83 2.76 -11.33 19.62
C ALA A 83 1.38 -11.40 18.94
N LEU A 84 1.18 -12.40 18.07
CA LEU A 84 -0.13 -12.76 17.52
C LEU A 84 -0.65 -14.04 18.16
N LYS A 85 -1.88 -13.99 18.68
CA LYS A 85 -2.54 -15.15 19.31
C LYS A 85 -2.95 -16.22 18.29
N ASN A 86 -3.43 -15.79 17.13
CA ASN A 86 -3.91 -16.67 16.07
C ASN A 86 -2.94 -16.59 14.90
N ARG A 87 -2.56 -17.75 14.35
CA ARG A 87 -1.73 -17.81 13.15
C ARG A 87 -2.63 -17.64 11.92
N PRO A 88 -2.40 -16.65 11.03
CA PRO A 88 -3.09 -16.59 9.75
C PRO A 88 -2.55 -17.69 8.82
N GLU A 89 -3.45 -18.32 8.07
CA GLU A 89 -3.10 -19.25 7.01
C GLU A 89 -2.56 -18.49 5.79
N THR A 90 -3.15 -17.34 5.50
CA THR A 90 -2.77 -16.48 4.38
C THR A 90 -2.98 -15.00 4.69
N TRP A 91 -2.35 -14.12 3.91
CA TRP A 91 -2.56 -12.67 3.99
C TRP A 91 -4.01 -12.26 3.82
N ARG A 92 -4.80 -13.08 3.10
CA ARG A 92 -6.24 -12.86 2.92
C ARG A 92 -7.03 -12.88 4.23
N ASP A 93 -6.48 -13.47 5.30
CA ASP A 93 -7.14 -13.52 6.61
C ASP A 93 -7.15 -12.18 7.34
N TYR A 94 -6.30 -11.22 6.94
CA TYR A 94 -6.15 -9.93 7.62
C TYR A 94 -6.10 -8.71 6.68
N PHE A 95 -6.30 -8.91 5.38
CA PHE A 95 -6.57 -7.85 4.41
C PHE A 95 -8.01 -7.95 3.90
N PHE A 96 -8.61 -6.82 3.54
CA PHE A 96 -9.95 -6.79 2.96
C PHE A 96 -10.01 -7.51 1.59
N ASP A 97 -11.16 -8.12 1.32
CA ASP A 97 -11.46 -8.89 0.10
C ASP A 97 -11.24 -8.13 -1.22
N THR A 98 -11.38 -6.80 -1.20
CA THR A 98 -11.22 -5.89 -2.35
C THR A 98 -9.91 -6.04 -3.10
N ILE A 99 -8.86 -6.54 -2.44
CA ILE A 99 -7.54 -6.72 -3.05
C ILE A 99 -7.14 -8.19 -3.20
N HIS A 100 -8.01 -9.15 -2.85
CA HIS A 100 -7.69 -10.60 -2.83
C HIS A 100 -7.39 -11.19 -4.23
N ASP A 101 -7.74 -10.47 -5.28
CA ASP A 101 -7.42 -10.74 -6.68
C ASP A 101 -5.94 -10.47 -7.02
N GLN A 102 -5.26 -9.65 -6.20
CA GLN A 102 -3.85 -9.38 -6.33
C GLN A 102 -3.00 -10.60 -5.93
N LYS A 103 -1.81 -10.70 -6.52
CA LYS A 103 -0.81 -11.73 -6.18
C LYS A 103 0.00 -11.30 -4.96
N GLY A 104 -0.70 -11.17 -3.83
CA GLY A 104 -0.10 -10.80 -2.55
C GLY A 104 0.68 -11.92 -1.88
N SER A 105 1.43 -11.48 -0.86
CA SER A 105 2.45 -12.15 -0.01
C SER A 105 3.74 -12.54 -0.71
#